data_AF-A0A6B3IF01-F1
#
_entry.id   AF-A0A6B3IF01-F1
#
_cell.length_a   1.000
_cell.length_b   1.000
_cell.length_c   1.000
_cell.angle_alpha   90.00
_cell.angle_beta   90.00
_cell.angle_gamma   90.00
#
_symmetry.space_group_name_H-M   'P 1'
#
loop_
_entity.id
_entity.type
_entity.pdbx_description
1 polymer ?
#
loop_
_entity_poly.entity_id
_entity_poly.type
_entity_poly.pdbx_seq_one_letter_code
_entity_poly.pdbx_strand_id
1 'polypeptide(L)'
;MKTTRHAQTSTAPTRRTLLRASAATAAGGVLVAGASPVGAVTRTRAVPSARPATPAAALAALSTGNRRWRTLHQQHPHESSSVRRSLVSGQAPFALILGCIDSRVPPELVFDQGLGDLMTVRSAGEVLDEAVLGSIAYGVLELGIPLVVVLGHQACGAVAAAVHAEETGEHLPAHIQYVADQIKPAIVHSQHGDARVDATVSAQVRLVR
;
A
#
# COMPACT_ATOMS: atom_id res chain seq x y z
N MET A 1 7.34 29.32 -33.75
CA MET A 1 8.79 29.39 -34.03
C MET A 1 9.37 28.02 -33.77
N LYS A 2 9.64 27.25 -34.84
CA LYS A 2 10.26 25.92 -34.77
C LYS A 2 11.74 26.10 -34.44
N THR A 3 12.25 25.41 -33.41
CA THR A 3 13.68 25.12 -33.29
C THR A 3 13.88 23.64 -33.04
N THR A 4 14.88 23.14 -33.75
CA THR A 4 15.19 21.75 -34.05
C THR A 4 16.03 21.07 -32.96
N ARG A 5 15.97 19.74 -33.00
CA ARG A 5 16.58 18.74 -32.12
C ARG A 5 18.12 18.81 -32.08
N HIS A 6 18.70 18.30 -30.99
CA HIS A 6 19.78 17.33 -31.09
C HIS A 6 19.66 16.25 -30.00
N ALA A 7 19.64 15.00 -30.45
CA ALA A 7 19.74 13.80 -29.64
C ALA A 7 21.23 13.50 -29.36
N GLN A 8 21.53 12.99 -28.17
CA GLN A 8 22.79 12.31 -27.88
C GLN A 8 22.48 10.90 -27.38
N THR A 9 22.83 9.94 -28.23
CA THR A 9 22.84 8.50 -27.97
C THR A 9 24.14 8.13 -27.26
N SER A 10 24.04 7.58 -26.05
CA SER A 10 25.19 6.94 -25.38
C SER A 10 25.26 5.47 -25.78
N THR A 11 26.36 5.10 -26.44
CA THR A 11 26.69 3.75 -26.89
C THR A 11 27.52 3.02 -25.82
N ALA A 12 26.94 2.02 -25.18
CA ALA A 12 27.69 1.09 -24.32
C ALA A 12 28.37 0.01 -25.19
N PRO A 13 29.64 -0.36 -24.93
CA PRO A 13 30.34 -1.36 -25.72
C PRO A 13 29.88 -2.79 -25.36
N THR A 14 29.60 -3.55 -26.42
CA THR A 14 29.42 -5.00 -26.42
C THR A 14 30.78 -5.70 -26.38
N ARG A 15 30.92 -6.75 -25.55
CA ARG A 15 31.93 -7.80 -25.76
C ARG A 15 31.25 -9.14 -25.88
N ARG A 16 31.27 -9.63 -27.11
CA ARG A 16 30.80 -10.94 -27.55
C ARG A 16 31.94 -11.97 -27.37
N THR A 17 31.53 -13.14 -26.88
CA THR A 17 32.06 -14.48 -27.22
C THR A 17 33.37 -14.92 -26.59
N LEU A 18 33.33 -16.04 -25.87
CA LEU A 18 34.10 -17.26 -26.21
C LEU A 18 33.41 -18.48 -25.57
N LEU A 19 32.74 -19.29 -26.40
CA LEU A 19 32.45 -20.69 -26.10
C LEU A 19 33.76 -21.47 -26.13
N ARG A 20 34.05 -22.24 -25.07
CA ARG A 20 34.80 -23.49 -25.20
C ARG A 20 34.13 -24.56 -24.34
N ALA A 21 33.58 -25.55 -25.02
CA ALA A 21 33.18 -26.81 -24.44
C ALA A 21 34.42 -27.58 -23.95
N SER A 22 34.25 -28.38 -22.90
CA SER A 22 35.12 -29.52 -22.59
C SER A 22 34.26 -30.60 -21.94
N ALA A 23 34.56 -31.82 -22.35
CA ALA A 23 33.77 -33.03 -22.27
C ALA A 23 33.46 -33.54 -20.86
N ALA A 24 32.44 -34.40 -20.81
CA ALA A 24 31.91 -35.08 -19.65
C ALA A 24 32.93 -35.99 -18.93
N THR A 25 32.79 -36.08 -17.61
CA THR A 25 33.01 -37.32 -16.86
C THR A 25 31.85 -37.50 -15.87
N ALA A 26 31.18 -38.65 -15.96
CA ALA A 26 30.15 -39.08 -15.04
C ALA A 26 30.81 -39.67 -13.79
N ALA A 27 30.40 -39.21 -12.61
CA ALA A 27 30.53 -39.95 -11.36
C ALA A 27 29.35 -39.57 -10.46
N GLY A 28 28.60 -40.59 -10.05
CA GLY A 28 27.35 -40.46 -9.31
C GLY A 28 27.50 -39.71 -8.00
N GLY A 29 26.48 -38.91 -7.70
CA GLY A 29 26.23 -38.34 -6.39
C GLY A 29 24.75 -38.08 -6.30
N VAL A 30 24.03 -38.88 -5.51
CA VAL A 30 22.66 -38.58 -5.11
C VAL A 30 22.72 -37.31 -4.27
N LEU A 31 22.40 -36.17 -4.88
CA LEU A 31 22.16 -34.94 -4.13
C LEU A 31 20.75 -35.05 -3.54
N VAL A 32 20.68 -35.54 -2.30
CA VAL A 32 19.49 -35.32 -1.46
C VAL A 32 19.42 -33.81 -1.25
N ALA A 33 18.51 -33.16 -1.97
CA ALA A 33 18.13 -31.79 -1.71
C ALA A 33 17.47 -31.74 -0.33
N GLY A 34 18.28 -31.55 0.72
CA GLY A 34 17.79 -31.15 2.02
C GLY A 34 17.11 -29.80 1.86
N ALA A 35 15.78 -29.80 1.85
CA ALA A 35 15.02 -28.59 2.04
C ALA A 35 15.37 -28.06 3.44
N SER A 36 16.31 -27.13 3.49
CA SER A 36 16.51 -26.33 4.69
C SER A 36 15.17 -25.68 5.00
N PRO A 37 14.60 -25.87 6.20
CA PRO A 37 13.43 -25.11 6.56
C PRO A 37 13.86 -23.65 6.50
N VAL A 38 13.19 -22.86 5.68
CA VAL A 38 13.31 -21.41 5.73
C VAL A 38 12.90 -21.04 7.15
N GLY A 39 13.90 -20.84 8.01
CA GLY A 39 13.68 -20.56 9.41
C GLY A 39 12.81 -19.33 9.50
N ALA A 40 11.66 -19.46 10.16
CA ALA A 40 10.82 -18.33 10.53
C ALA A 40 11.73 -17.28 11.20
N VAL A 41 11.90 -16.14 10.55
CA VAL A 41 12.71 -15.05 11.09
C VAL A 41 11.88 -14.36 12.17
N THR A 42 11.78 -15.01 13.33
CA THR A 42 11.33 -14.31 14.53
C THR A 42 12.49 -13.50 15.06
N ARG A 43 12.55 -12.22 14.69
CA ARG A 43 13.38 -11.26 15.40
C ARG A 43 12.57 -10.03 15.79
N THR A 44 11.70 -10.24 16.77
CA THR A 44 11.09 -9.16 17.53
C THR A 44 11.98 -8.86 18.75
N ARG A 45 12.73 -7.75 18.72
CA ARG A 45 12.92 -6.97 19.97
C ARG A 45 13.32 -5.50 19.77
N ALA A 46 12.28 -4.68 19.94
CA ALA A 46 12.13 -3.44 20.72
C ALA A 46 12.96 -2.19 20.38
N VAL A 47 12.24 -1.09 20.11
CA VAL A 47 12.59 0.28 20.54
C VAL A 47 11.32 1.01 21.07
N PRO A 48 11.47 1.90 22.09
CA PRO A 48 10.47 2.16 23.11
C PRO A 48 9.59 3.38 22.84
N SER A 49 8.33 3.12 22.55
CA SER A 49 7.17 3.57 23.31
C SER A 49 6.20 2.38 23.30
N ALA A 50 5.36 2.18 24.33
CA ALA A 50 4.40 1.09 24.29
C ALA A 50 3.36 1.41 23.21
N ARG A 51 3.64 0.97 21.97
CA ARG A 51 2.71 1.09 20.87
C ARG A 51 1.39 0.41 21.25
N PRO A 52 0.24 0.96 20.82
CA PRO A 52 -1.05 0.36 21.12
C PRO A 52 -1.08 -1.13 20.75
N ALA A 53 -1.37 -1.99 21.72
CA ALA A 53 -1.39 -3.44 21.53
C ALA A 53 -2.79 -4.01 21.29
N THR A 54 -3.84 -3.19 21.42
CA THR A 54 -5.24 -3.62 21.23
C THR A 54 -5.90 -2.81 20.11
N PRO A 55 -6.91 -3.36 19.43
CA PRO A 55 -7.62 -2.63 18.37
C PRO A 55 -8.21 -1.31 18.88
N ALA A 56 -8.78 -1.31 20.09
CA ALA A 56 -9.37 -0.13 20.70
C ALA A 56 -8.32 0.96 21.01
N ALA A 57 -7.15 0.58 21.53
CA ALA A 57 -6.07 1.52 21.80
C ALA A 57 -5.46 2.07 20.49
N ALA A 58 -5.32 1.23 19.47
CA ALA A 58 -4.86 1.63 18.15
C ALA A 58 -5.81 2.65 17.52
N LEU A 59 -7.12 2.39 17.56
CA LEU A 59 -8.13 3.32 17.05
C LEU A 59 -8.14 4.64 17.81
N ALA A 60 -7.96 4.60 19.13
CA ALA A 60 -7.86 5.79 19.97
C ALA A 60 -6.61 6.63 19.62
N ALA A 61 -5.47 5.99 19.35
CA ALA A 61 -4.24 6.65 18.93
C ALA A 61 -4.42 7.34 17.57
N LEU A 62 -4.97 6.63 16.56
CA LEU A 62 -5.31 7.20 15.25
C LEU A 62 -6.26 8.39 15.38
N SER A 63 -7.36 8.23 16.14
CA SER A 63 -8.35 9.28 16.34
C SER A 63 -7.76 10.53 17.03
N THR A 64 -6.84 10.32 17.97
CA THR A 64 -6.15 11.41 18.66
C THR A 64 -5.20 12.15 17.71
N GLY A 65 -4.43 11.42 16.90
CA GLY A 65 -3.54 12.03 15.92
C GLY A 65 -4.28 12.73 14.78
N ASN A 66 -5.39 12.17 14.28
CA ASN A 66 -6.24 12.88 13.33
C ASN A 66 -6.85 14.15 13.89
N ARG A 67 -7.21 14.15 15.19
CA ARG A 67 -7.65 15.38 15.86
C ARG A 67 -6.55 16.44 15.84
N ARG A 68 -5.29 16.07 16.08
CA ARG A 68 -4.16 17.00 15.99
C ARG A 68 -3.96 17.52 14.57
N TRP A 69 -4.00 16.65 13.57
CA TRP A 69 -3.92 17.01 12.15
C TRP A 69 -5.00 18.03 11.76
N ARG A 70 -6.28 17.72 12.02
CA ARG A 70 -7.40 18.58 11.59
C ARG A 70 -7.47 19.91 12.33
N THR A 71 -6.88 20.01 13.53
CA THR A 71 -6.83 21.27 14.30
C THR A 71 -5.51 22.01 14.12
N LEU A 72 -4.59 21.56 13.26
CA LEU A 72 -3.27 22.18 13.03
C LEU A 72 -2.35 22.18 14.28
N HIS A 73 -2.41 21.11 15.07
CA HIS A 73 -1.58 20.90 16.26
C HIS A 73 -0.76 19.60 16.16
N GLN A 74 -0.27 19.28 14.96
CA GLN A 74 0.56 18.10 14.69
C GLN A 74 1.78 18.04 15.61
N GLN A 75 2.17 16.84 15.99
CA GLN A 75 3.37 16.59 16.80
C GLN A 75 4.53 16.04 15.99
N HIS A 76 4.28 15.48 14.80
CA HIS A 76 5.30 14.84 13.98
C HIS A 76 6.08 13.76 14.76
N PRO A 77 5.38 12.79 15.39
CA PRO A 77 6.04 11.80 16.23
C PRO A 77 6.95 10.90 15.40
N HIS A 78 7.99 10.33 16.02
CA HIS A 78 8.79 9.25 15.43
C HIS A 78 9.49 9.57 14.09
N GLU A 79 9.78 10.85 13.80
CA GLU A 79 10.52 11.28 12.59
C GLU A 79 12.03 11.45 12.82
N SER A 80 12.52 11.23 14.05
CA SER A 80 13.91 11.51 14.41
C SER A 80 14.90 10.51 13.77
N SER A 81 16.15 10.93 13.61
CA SER A 81 17.20 10.07 13.06
C SER A 81 17.49 8.85 13.95
N SER A 82 17.29 8.94 15.27
CA SER A 82 17.46 7.82 16.19
C SER A 82 16.35 6.78 16.02
N VAL A 83 15.10 7.21 15.85
CA VAL A 83 13.99 6.33 15.52
C VAL A 83 14.25 5.63 14.19
N ARG A 84 14.63 6.38 13.14
CA ARG A 84 14.97 5.79 11.84
C ARG A 84 16.07 4.72 11.95
N ARG A 85 17.13 4.97 12.74
CA ARG A 85 18.20 3.98 12.96
C ARG A 85 17.69 2.73 13.69
N SER A 86 16.78 2.87 14.64
CA SER A 86 16.23 1.72 15.37
C SER A 86 15.42 0.76 14.49
N LEU A 87 14.72 1.29 13.50
CA LEU A 87 13.83 0.54 12.61
C LEU A 87 14.58 -0.32 11.58
N VAL A 88 15.90 -0.18 11.46
CA VAL A 88 16.71 -1.02 10.56
C VAL A 88 16.63 -2.49 10.96
N SER A 89 16.46 -2.77 12.25
CA SER A 89 16.40 -4.15 12.77
C SER A 89 15.00 -4.78 12.68
N GLY A 90 13.96 -3.99 12.39
CA GLY A 90 12.59 -4.46 12.31
C GLY A 90 11.56 -3.35 12.54
N GLN A 91 10.30 -3.72 12.37
CA GLN A 91 9.15 -2.84 12.54
C GLN A 91 8.08 -3.51 13.41
N ALA A 92 7.25 -2.71 14.06
CA ALA A 92 6.11 -3.19 14.86
C ALA A 92 4.93 -2.19 14.76
N PRO A 93 4.36 -1.99 13.56
CA PRO A 93 3.23 -1.07 13.38
C PRO A 93 2.04 -1.50 14.23
N PHE A 94 1.28 -0.53 14.75
CA PHE A 94 0.11 -0.80 15.60
C PHE A 94 -1.21 -0.77 14.82
N ALA A 95 -1.20 -0.27 13.58
CA ALA A 95 -2.35 -0.28 12.70
C ALA A 95 -1.90 -0.44 11.24
N LEU A 96 -2.77 -1.10 10.45
CA LEU A 96 -2.67 -1.20 9.01
C LEU A 96 -3.75 -0.32 8.40
N ILE A 97 -3.37 0.59 7.51
CA ILE A 97 -4.31 1.46 6.80
C ILE A 97 -4.37 1.04 5.34
N LEU A 98 -5.53 0.52 4.92
CA LEU A 98 -5.89 0.41 3.50
C LEU A 98 -6.55 1.72 3.09
N GLY A 99 -5.97 2.46 2.15
CA GLY A 99 -6.53 3.75 1.72
C GLY A 99 -6.32 4.05 0.23
N CYS A 100 -6.91 5.14 -0.24
CA CYS A 100 -6.73 5.57 -1.63
C CYS A 100 -5.28 5.97 -1.95
N ILE A 101 -4.86 5.83 -3.21
CA ILE A 101 -3.61 6.42 -3.75
C ILE A 101 -3.64 7.96 -3.83
N ASP A 102 -4.77 8.60 -3.50
CA ASP A 102 -4.94 10.05 -3.55
C ASP A 102 -3.86 10.79 -2.74
N SER A 103 -3.13 11.68 -3.39
CA SER A 103 -1.97 12.38 -2.81
C SER A 103 -2.32 13.33 -1.67
N ARG A 104 -3.60 13.65 -1.46
CA ARG A 104 -4.10 14.58 -0.43
C ARG A 104 -4.36 13.90 0.91
N VAL A 105 -4.40 12.57 0.95
CA VAL A 105 -4.73 11.78 2.15
C VAL A 105 -3.65 10.75 2.54
N PRO A 106 -2.36 11.12 2.65
CA PRO A 106 -1.34 10.21 3.16
C PRO A 106 -1.62 9.84 4.63
N PRO A 107 -1.78 8.54 4.99
CA PRO A 107 -2.24 8.14 6.32
C PRO A 107 -1.36 8.60 7.48
N GLU A 108 -0.03 8.60 7.31
CA GLU A 108 0.92 9.02 8.33
C GLU A 108 0.70 10.49 8.72
N LEU A 109 0.43 11.37 7.75
CA LEU A 109 0.12 12.76 8.03
C LEU A 109 -1.29 12.93 8.61
N VAL A 110 -2.30 12.34 7.97
CA VAL A 110 -3.71 12.48 8.37
C VAL A 110 -3.96 11.97 9.79
N PHE A 111 -3.19 10.98 10.24
CA PHE A 111 -3.25 10.45 11.61
C PHE A 111 -2.11 10.95 12.51
N ASP A 112 -1.28 11.89 12.06
CA ASP A 112 -0.13 12.43 12.81
C ASP A 112 0.70 11.32 13.49
N GLN A 113 1.16 10.38 12.68
CA GLN A 113 2.01 9.23 13.04
C GLN A 113 3.34 9.31 12.29
N GLY A 114 4.33 8.54 12.73
CA GLY A 114 5.65 8.54 12.10
C GLY A 114 6.16 7.17 11.71
N LEU A 115 7.49 7.06 11.68
CA LEU A 115 8.16 5.91 11.11
C LEU A 115 7.86 4.62 11.90
N GLY A 116 7.39 3.61 11.16
CA GLY A 116 7.11 2.28 11.67
C GLY A 116 5.83 2.16 12.50
N ASP A 117 5.06 3.24 12.68
CA ASP A 117 3.81 3.23 13.46
C ASP A 117 2.65 2.60 12.69
N LEU A 118 2.57 2.89 11.40
CA LEU A 118 1.56 2.38 10.48
C LEU A 118 2.20 1.47 9.44
N MET A 119 1.47 0.44 9.04
CA MET A 119 1.66 -0.22 7.75
C MET A 119 0.62 0.35 6.80
N THR A 120 1.04 0.87 5.64
CA THR A 120 0.11 1.47 4.68
C THR A 120 0.06 0.65 3.40
N VAL A 121 -1.15 0.31 2.98
CA VAL A 121 -1.44 -0.32 1.69
C VAL A 121 -2.38 0.62 0.94
N ARG A 122 -2.02 0.99 -0.29
CA ARG A 122 -2.76 2.04 -1.02
C ARG A 122 -3.07 1.62 -2.45
N SER A 123 -4.35 1.64 -2.79
CA SER A 123 -4.89 1.34 -4.13
C SER A 123 -5.97 2.36 -4.49
N ALA A 124 -6.27 2.54 -5.77
CA ALA A 124 -7.29 3.51 -6.20
C ALA A 124 -8.68 3.08 -5.70
N GLY A 125 -9.38 3.94 -4.94
CA GLY A 125 -10.71 3.63 -4.38
C GLY A 125 -10.72 2.43 -3.42
N GLU A 126 -9.60 2.20 -2.71
CA GLU A 126 -9.41 1.06 -1.81
C GLU A 126 -9.66 -0.31 -2.48
N VAL A 127 -9.51 -0.40 -3.80
CA VAL A 127 -9.72 -1.63 -4.57
C VAL A 127 -8.79 -2.73 -4.08
N LEU A 128 -9.35 -3.92 -3.91
CA LEU A 128 -8.62 -5.13 -3.52
C LEU A 128 -8.15 -5.87 -4.77
N ASP A 129 -6.86 -6.18 -4.82
CA ASP A 129 -6.28 -7.19 -5.70
C ASP A 129 -5.44 -8.18 -4.86
N GLU A 130 -4.85 -9.18 -5.51
CA GLU A 130 -4.05 -10.19 -4.82
C GLU A 130 -2.83 -9.61 -4.08
N ALA A 131 -2.22 -8.55 -4.61
CA ALA A 131 -1.07 -7.91 -3.95
C ALA A 131 -1.51 -7.11 -2.72
N VAL A 132 -2.65 -6.42 -2.80
CA VAL A 132 -3.28 -5.70 -1.68
C VAL A 132 -3.68 -6.69 -0.59
N LEU A 133 -4.40 -7.77 -0.93
CA LEU A 133 -4.81 -8.81 0.01
C LEU A 133 -3.63 -9.49 0.68
N GLY A 134 -2.61 -9.88 -0.11
CA GLY A 134 -1.37 -10.47 0.42
C GLY A 134 -0.64 -9.52 1.37
N SER A 135 -0.62 -8.22 1.08
CA SER A 135 0.00 -7.21 1.95
C SER A 135 -0.77 -7.04 3.27
N ILE A 136 -2.10 -7.06 3.23
CA ILE A 136 -2.96 -7.02 4.42
C ILE A 136 -2.73 -8.27 5.26
N ALA A 137 -2.76 -9.45 4.64
CA ALA A 137 -2.52 -10.73 5.31
C ALA A 137 -1.15 -10.77 5.97
N TYR A 138 -0.09 -10.27 5.32
CA TYR A 138 1.24 -10.17 5.91
C TYR A 138 1.25 -9.28 7.16
N GLY A 139 0.60 -8.11 7.10
CA GLY A 139 0.49 -7.22 8.25
C GLY A 139 -0.23 -7.86 9.44
N VAL A 140 -1.31 -8.59 9.18
CA VAL A 140 -2.11 -9.25 10.23
C VAL A 140 -1.39 -10.47 10.79
N LEU A 141 -0.97 -11.40 9.93
CA LEU A 141 -0.47 -12.71 10.32
C LEU A 141 0.99 -12.66 10.77
N GLU A 142 1.82 -11.86 10.09
CA GLU A 142 3.27 -11.89 10.27
C GLU A 142 3.78 -10.79 11.19
N LEU A 143 3.14 -9.61 11.15
CA LEU A 143 3.47 -8.49 12.04
C LEU A 143 2.56 -8.40 13.26
N GLY A 144 1.47 -9.18 13.32
CA GLY A 144 0.54 -9.19 14.45
C GLY A 144 -0.17 -7.85 14.65
N ILE A 145 -0.42 -7.10 13.57
CA ILE A 145 -1.05 -5.77 13.65
C ILE A 145 -2.48 -5.92 14.19
N PRO A 146 -2.84 -5.25 15.30
CA PRO A 146 -4.13 -5.49 15.97
C PRO A 146 -5.31 -4.79 15.29
N LEU A 147 -5.10 -3.83 14.39
CA LEU A 147 -6.16 -3.05 13.76
C LEU A 147 -5.91 -2.87 12.26
N VAL A 148 -6.91 -3.21 11.45
CA VAL A 148 -7.00 -2.81 10.04
C VAL A 148 -8.05 -1.71 9.92
N VAL A 149 -7.71 -0.62 9.22
CA VAL A 149 -8.63 0.48 8.91
C VAL A 149 -8.73 0.62 7.40
N VAL A 150 -9.97 0.65 6.90
CA VAL A 150 -10.27 1.03 5.51
C VAL A 150 -10.60 2.52 5.51
N LEU A 151 -9.76 3.31 4.85
CA LEU A 151 -9.79 4.77 4.84
C LEU A 151 -10.18 5.28 3.45
N GLY A 152 -11.48 5.50 3.25
CA GLY A 152 -11.99 6.26 2.11
C GLY A 152 -11.84 7.78 2.30
N HIS A 153 -12.10 8.54 1.25
CA HIS A 153 -12.10 10.00 1.29
C HIS A 153 -13.10 10.61 0.31
N GLN A 154 -13.61 11.80 0.64
CA GLN A 154 -14.52 12.54 -0.23
C GLN A 154 -13.86 12.93 -1.56
N ALA A 155 -14.68 13.16 -2.58
CA ALA A 155 -14.22 13.54 -3.92
C ALA A 155 -13.12 12.61 -4.47
N CYS A 156 -13.32 11.30 -4.33
CA CYS A 156 -12.39 10.28 -4.82
C CYS A 156 -12.47 10.16 -6.36
N GLY A 157 -11.34 10.39 -7.04
CA GLY A 157 -11.27 10.33 -8.51
C GLY A 157 -11.56 8.94 -9.09
N ALA A 158 -11.15 7.87 -8.40
CA ALA A 158 -11.42 6.50 -8.85
C ALA A 158 -12.91 6.17 -8.78
N VAL A 159 -13.57 6.56 -7.69
CA VAL A 159 -15.02 6.40 -7.52
C VAL A 159 -15.79 7.28 -8.50
N ALA A 160 -15.37 8.54 -8.69
CA ALA A 160 -15.99 9.42 -9.67
C ALA A 160 -15.89 8.86 -11.09
N ALA A 161 -14.74 8.30 -11.49
CA ALA A 161 -14.58 7.65 -12.78
C ALA A 161 -15.49 6.41 -12.93
N ALA A 162 -15.64 5.60 -11.89
CA ALA A 162 -16.52 4.45 -11.90
C ALA A 162 -18.00 4.85 -12.04
N VAL A 163 -18.45 5.84 -11.27
CA VAL A 163 -19.81 6.41 -11.36
C VAL A 163 -20.05 6.98 -12.75
N HIS A 164 -19.11 7.75 -13.29
CA HIS A 164 -19.23 8.34 -14.61
C HIS A 164 -19.33 7.28 -15.72
N ALA A 165 -18.46 6.28 -15.72
CA ALA A 165 -18.46 5.20 -16.71
C ALA A 165 -19.76 4.39 -16.68
N GLU A 166 -20.34 4.19 -15.49
CA GLU A 166 -21.66 3.55 -15.38
C GLU A 166 -22.79 4.44 -15.93
N GLU A 167 -22.76 5.74 -15.62
CA GLU A 167 -23.79 6.69 -16.08
C GLU A 167 -23.79 6.88 -17.60
N THR A 168 -22.61 6.95 -18.22
CA THR A 168 -22.46 7.26 -19.65
C THR A 168 -22.36 6.01 -20.52
N GLY A 169 -22.00 4.87 -19.93
CA GLY A 169 -21.60 3.67 -20.68
C GLY A 169 -20.23 3.81 -21.35
N GLU A 170 -19.44 4.83 -21.00
CA GLU A 170 -18.06 4.99 -21.51
C GLU A 170 -17.16 3.86 -21.02
N HIS A 171 -16.32 3.35 -21.92
CA HIS A 171 -15.27 2.40 -21.57
C HIS A 171 -13.96 3.13 -21.27
N LEU A 172 -13.45 2.98 -20.04
CA LEU A 172 -12.21 3.60 -19.59
C LEU A 172 -10.99 2.84 -20.13
N PRO A 173 -9.78 3.44 -20.12
CA PRO A 173 -8.54 2.72 -20.42
C PRO A 173 -8.39 1.46 -19.55
N ALA A 174 -7.90 0.36 -20.12
CA ALA A 174 -8.01 -0.99 -19.54
C ALA A 174 -7.71 -1.10 -18.02
N HIS A 175 -6.60 -0.55 -17.53
CA HIS A 175 -6.27 -0.63 -16.10
C HIS A 175 -7.12 0.29 -15.21
N ILE A 176 -7.65 1.38 -15.76
CA ILE A 176 -8.61 2.25 -15.07
C ILE A 176 -10.00 1.58 -15.08
N GLN A 177 -10.38 0.94 -16.19
CA GLN A 177 -11.61 0.15 -16.27
C GLN A 177 -11.61 -0.97 -15.24
N TYR A 178 -10.49 -1.69 -15.07
CA TYR A 178 -10.36 -2.69 -14.01
C TYR A 178 -10.71 -2.11 -12.63
N VAL A 179 -10.15 -0.95 -12.27
CA VAL A 179 -10.47 -0.27 -11.00
C VAL A 179 -11.96 0.09 -10.92
N ALA A 180 -12.52 0.64 -11.98
CA ALA A 180 -13.94 0.99 -12.03
C ALA A 180 -14.86 -0.23 -11.86
N ASP A 181 -14.52 -1.35 -12.50
CA ASP A 181 -15.27 -2.61 -12.41
C ASP A 181 -15.25 -3.17 -10.98
N GLN A 182 -14.14 -3.01 -10.25
CA GLN A 182 -14.06 -3.40 -8.84
C GLN A 182 -14.88 -2.48 -7.91
N ILE A 183 -15.06 -1.21 -8.26
CA ILE A 183 -15.86 -0.24 -7.49
C ILE A 183 -17.35 -0.36 -7.82
N LYS A 184 -17.70 -0.81 -9.03
CA LYS A 184 -19.08 -0.89 -9.54
C LYS A 184 -20.10 -1.47 -8.56
N PRO A 185 -19.82 -2.57 -7.82
CA PRO A 185 -20.78 -3.13 -6.86
C PRO A 185 -21.16 -2.19 -5.71
N ALA A 186 -20.35 -1.17 -5.42
CA ALA A 186 -20.60 -0.19 -4.37
C ALA A 186 -21.35 1.07 -4.85
N ILE A 187 -21.60 1.22 -6.16
CA ILE A 187 -22.22 2.42 -6.71
C ILE A 187 -23.63 2.62 -6.13
N VAL A 188 -23.84 3.79 -5.52
CA VAL A 188 -25.14 4.17 -4.96
C VAL A 188 -26.00 4.78 -6.05
N HIS A 189 -27.21 4.25 -6.26
CA HIS A 189 -28.14 4.74 -7.29
C HIS A 189 -29.22 5.70 -6.75
N SER A 190 -29.36 5.83 -5.43
CA SER A 190 -30.37 6.67 -4.79
C SER A 190 -29.97 8.15 -4.67
N GLN A 191 -28.80 8.53 -5.21
CA GLN A 191 -28.21 9.86 -5.13
C GLN A 191 -27.70 10.28 -6.52
N HIS A 192 -27.44 11.57 -6.71
CA HIS A 192 -26.96 12.13 -7.99
C HIS A 192 -25.80 13.12 -7.78
N GLY A 193 -25.01 13.35 -8.84
CA GLY A 193 -23.88 14.28 -8.82
C GLY A 193 -22.84 13.96 -7.74
N ASP A 194 -22.24 14.99 -7.14
CA ASP A 194 -21.20 14.82 -6.11
C ASP A 194 -21.68 14.01 -4.89
N ALA A 195 -22.95 14.15 -4.51
CA ALA A 195 -23.53 13.37 -3.42
C ALA A 195 -23.56 11.86 -3.74
N ARG A 196 -23.70 11.49 -5.01
CA ARG A 196 -23.62 10.11 -5.47
C ARG A 196 -22.21 9.55 -5.31
N VAL A 197 -21.19 10.35 -5.65
CA VAL A 197 -19.78 9.97 -5.52
C VAL A 197 -19.45 9.74 -4.04
N ASP A 198 -19.78 10.70 -3.16
CA ASP A 198 -19.48 10.58 -1.72
C ASP A 198 -20.27 9.45 -1.04
N ALA A 199 -21.53 9.22 -1.45
CA ALA A 199 -22.30 8.06 -0.99
C ALA A 199 -21.66 6.74 -1.45
N THR A 200 -21.15 6.69 -2.68
CA THR A 200 -20.45 5.53 -3.23
C THR A 200 -19.12 5.28 -2.52
N VAL A 201 -18.36 6.33 -2.16
CA VAL A 201 -17.16 6.19 -1.31
C VAL A 201 -17.53 5.50 0.02
N SER A 202 -18.59 5.98 0.66
CA SER A 202 -19.05 5.40 1.93
C SER A 202 -19.50 3.95 1.78
N ALA A 203 -20.15 3.61 0.67
CA ALA A 203 -20.55 2.25 0.35
C ALA A 203 -19.33 1.36 0.06
N GLN A 204 -18.34 1.87 -0.66
CA GLN A 204 -17.10 1.16 -0.99
C GLN A 204 -16.32 0.81 0.27
N VAL A 205 -16.13 1.75 1.21
CA VAL A 205 -15.49 1.49 2.51
C VAL A 205 -16.22 0.39 3.30
N ARG A 206 -17.55 0.27 3.16
CA ARG A 206 -18.32 -0.79 3.84
C ARG A 206 -18.28 -2.14 3.12
N LEU A 207 -18.11 -2.11 1.79
CA LEU A 207 -18.00 -3.30 0.96
C LEU A 207 -16.63 -3.96 1.13
N VAL A 208 -15.58 -3.14 1.19
CA VAL A 208 -14.19 -3.53 1.48
C VAL A 208 -14.09 -3.82 2.99
N ARG A 209 -14.46 -5.02 3.40
CA ARG A 209 -14.40 -5.48 4.80
C ARG A 209 -14.05 -6.95 4.91
#